data_AF-A0A1L3EY11-F1
#
_entry.id   AF-A0A1L3EY11-F1
#
_cell.length_a   1.000
_cell.length_b   1.000
_cell.length_c   1.000
_cell.angle_alpha   90.00
_cell.angle_beta   90.00
_cell.angle_gamma   90.00
#
_symmetry.space_group_name_H-M   'P 1'
#
loop_
_entity.id
_entity.type
_entity.pdbx_description
1 polymer ?
#
loop_
_entity_poly.entity_id
_entity_poly.type
_entity_poly.pdbx_seq_one_letter_code
_entity_poly.pdbx_strand_id
1 'polypeptide(L)'
;MVAGDRLVIEGLDKLGVSYSNFPVARYADRCVTTGTCRYCPVGGRYSATQTLDALERTHGASGRFTIRSQVAVQRIVVGPGHTARGVAYRPVGEDDVTVLDADLIIVAAGAIETPKILLASKSSLTPAGLGNASGHVGRHFKIHPMLHVDARFRGNPMRVLQELDFPTLASRHFDTEREQRDGKLLFGRTSRMPQLDIEGMMADGRSARDIDALVSQGMTLTLSGFIEEFASAHSAVGIADGMSSHGLSRTRVTYAPLDNTLAIRRHLATMGRILEAAGGEVIDKGLYQQRIDHTASTTRMSKDAAVGVVDSDLRVHGTDNVYVCSTSVFPTISATPPTLTLAAVALRLGDHLAARLRN
;
A
#
# COMPACT_ATOMS: atom_id res chain seq x y z
N MET A 1 -5.01 -14.77 17.21
CA MET A 1 -4.84 -13.64 18.13
C MET A 1 -3.75 -14.03 19.10
N VAL A 2 -2.86 -13.11 19.45
CA VAL A 2 -1.75 -13.39 20.37
C VAL A 2 -2.05 -12.83 21.75
N ALA A 3 -1.30 -13.28 22.76
CA ALA A 3 -1.43 -12.82 24.15
C ALA A 3 -1.45 -11.28 24.28
N GLY A 4 -0.71 -10.57 23.43
CA GLY A 4 -0.64 -9.11 23.41
C GLY A 4 -1.93 -8.40 22.97
N ASP A 5 -2.89 -9.08 22.33
CA ASP A 5 -4.16 -8.47 21.91
C ASP A 5 -5.21 -8.44 23.03
N ARG A 6 -4.98 -9.18 24.14
CA ARG A 6 -5.99 -9.46 25.17
C ARG A 6 -6.63 -8.21 25.75
N LEU A 7 -5.84 -7.20 26.11
CA LEU A 7 -6.36 -5.96 26.69
C LEU A 7 -7.27 -5.20 25.70
N VAL A 8 -6.88 -5.17 24.42
CA VAL A 8 -7.71 -4.56 23.38
C VAL A 8 -8.99 -5.36 23.19
N ILE A 9 -8.92 -6.69 23.16
CA ILE A 9 -10.07 -7.58 23.06
C ILE A 9 -11.07 -7.33 24.20
N GLU A 10 -10.59 -7.20 25.45
CA GLU A 10 -11.46 -6.89 26.60
C GLU A 10 -12.20 -5.55 26.41
N GLY A 11 -11.54 -4.52 25.88
CA GLY A 11 -12.18 -3.24 25.54
C GLY A 11 -13.19 -3.36 24.40
N LEU A 12 -12.88 -4.15 23.37
CA LEU A 12 -13.76 -4.42 22.24
C LEU A 12 -15.02 -5.18 22.66
N ASP A 13 -14.88 -6.24 23.46
CA ASP A 13 -15.98 -7.06 23.95
C ASP A 13 -16.94 -6.25 24.82
N LYS A 14 -16.42 -5.41 25.74
CA LYS A 14 -17.24 -4.51 26.57
C LYS A 14 -18.08 -3.52 25.76
N LEU A 15 -17.61 -3.14 24.58
CA LEU A 15 -18.29 -2.19 23.69
C LEU A 15 -19.05 -2.85 22.54
N GLY A 16 -19.04 -4.19 22.45
CA GLY A 16 -19.68 -4.92 21.36
C GLY A 16 -19.05 -4.65 19.97
N VAL A 17 -17.75 -4.32 19.92
CA VAL A 17 -17.05 -4.05 18.66
C VAL A 17 -16.46 -5.36 18.13
N SER A 18 -16.98 -5.85 17.00
CA SER A 18 -16.51 -7.11 16.42
C SER A 18 -15.09 -7.02 15.84
N TYR A 19 -14.33 -8.10 15.96
CA TYR A 19 -12.95 -8.24 15.49
C TYR A 19 -12.66 -9.64 14.91
N SER A 20 -11.54 -9.79 14.24
CA SER A 20 -11.01 -11.09 13.81
C SER A 20 -9.48 -11.08 13.78
N ASN A 21 -8.88 -12.22 13.44
CA ASN A 21 -7.46 -12.27 13.06
C ASN A 21 -7.20 -11.36 11.86
N PHE A 22 -6.07 -10.67 11.86
CA PHE A 22 -5.59 -9.92 10.70
C PHE A 22 -5.00 -10.88 9.66
N PRO A 23 -5.54 -10.95 8.43
CA PRO A 23 -4.99 -11.82 7.40
C PRO A 23 -3.63 -11.29 6.91
N VAL A 24 -2.62 -12.16 6.94
CA VAL A 24 -1.25 -11.80 6.54
C VAL A 24 -0.71 -12.79 5.53
N ALA A 25 0.02 -12.29 4.53
CA ALA A 25 0.67 -13.12 3.52
C ALA A 25 1.95 -13.75 4.10
N ARG A 26 1.78 -14.81 4.89
CA ARG A 26 2.86 -15.59 5.51
C ARG A 26 2.68 -17.08 5.22
N TYR A 27 3.81 -17.75 5.00
CA TYR A 27 3.89 -19.19 4.86
C TYR A 27 3.93 -19.83 6.24
N ALA A 28 2.91 -20.61 6.57
CA ALA A 28 2.76 -21.24 7.89
C ALA A 28 3.90 -22.23 8.19
N ASP A 29 4.46 -22.87 7.16
CA ASP A 29 5.58 -23.82 7.22
C ASP A 29 6.96 -23.16 7.35
N ARG A 30 7.07 -21.84 7.16
CA ARG A 30 8.36 -21.10 7.17
C ARG A 30 8.44 -19.98 8.19
N CYS A 31 7.32 -19.46 8.65
CA CYS A 31 7.32 -18.37 9.62
C CYS A 31 7.72 -18.88 11.02
N VAL A 32 8.87 -18.45 11.50
CA VAL A 32 9.36 -18.75 12.86
C VAL A 32 9.24 -17.56 13.83
N THR A 33 8.30 -16.65 13.54
CA THR A 33 7.96 -15.50 14.40
C THR A 33 9.16 -14.66 14.84
N THR A 34 10.02 -14.29 13.90
CA THR A 34 11.27 -13.55 14.15
C THR A 34 11.11 -12.12 14.69
N GLY A 35 9.87 -11.65 14.95
CA GLY A 35 9.56 -10.26 15.31
C GLY A 35 9.77 -9.23 14.18
N THR A 36 10.64 -9.51 13.21
CA THR A 36 10.90 -8.62 12.06
C THR A 36 10.20 -9.09 10.78
N CYS A 37 9.15 -8.38 10.38
CA CYS A 37 8.47 -8.60 9.10
C CYS A 37 8.90 -7.61 8.02
N ARG A 38 9.53 -6.48 8.38
CA ARG A 38 10.00 -5.49 7.41
C ARG A 38 11.03 -6.11 6.47
N TYR A 39 11.93 -6.91 7.04
CA TYR A 39 12.86 -7.77 6.32
C TYR A 39 12.78 -9.15 6.96
N CYS A 40 12.16 -10.11 6.27
CA CYS A 40 11.98 -11.45 6.80
C CYS A 40 13.23 -12.30 6.49
N PRO A 41 14.04 -12.69 7.50
CA PRO A 41 15.31 -13.37 7.25
C PRO A 41 15.14 -14.83 6.80
N VAL A 42 13.96 -15.42 7.04
CA VAL A 42 13.65 -16.83 6.76
C VAL A 42 12.76 -17.03 5.55
N GLY A 43 12.42 -15.96 4.82
CA GLY A 43 11.51 -16.04 3.67
C GLY A 43 10.08 -16.49 4.01
N GLY A 44 9.66 -16.41 5.28
CA GLY A 44 8.34 -16.80 5.77
C GLY A 44 7.24 -15.77 5.50
N ARG A 45 7.58 -14.54 5.11
CA ARG A 45 6.66 -13.52 4.58
C ARG A 45 6.71 -13.57 3.05
N TYR A 46 5.55 -13.46 2.40
CA TYR A 46 5.50 -13.29 0.95
C TYR A 46 6.21 -12.00 0.51
N SER A 47 7.03 -12.12 -0.52
CA SER A 47 7.61 -11.01 -1.28
C SER A 47 7.46 -11.31 -2.77
N ALA A 48 7.12 -10.31 -3.58
CA ALA A 48 7.01 -10.46 -5.03
C ALA A 48 8.33 -10.91 -5.67
N THR A 49 9.48 -10.64 -5.02
CA THR A 49 10.79 -11.16 -5.45
C THR A 49 10.82 -12.68 -5.51
N GLN A 50 10.13 -13.39 -4.61
CA GLN A 50 10.06 -14.86 -4.64
C GLN A 50 9.41 -15.38 -5.93
N THR A 51 8.41 -14.66 -6.46
CA THR A 51 7.76 -14.97 -7.74
C THR A 51 8.69 -14.66 -8.91
N LEU A 52 9.40 -13.52 -8.88
CA LEU A 52 10.37 -13.15 -9.91
C LEU A 52 11.52 -14.16 -9.99
N ASP A 53 12.09 -14.56 -8.85
CA ASP A 53 13.17 -15.55 -8.78
C ASP A 53 12.70 -16.91 -9.34
N ALA A 54 11.44 -17.29 -9.09
CA ALA A 54 10.87 -18.51 -9.63
C ALA A 54 10.71 -18.45 -11.16
N LEU A 55 10.26 -17.31 -11.69
CA LEU A 55 10.15 -17.09 -13.15
C LEU A 55 11.52 -17.09 -13.81
N GLU A 56 12.52 -16.43 -13.22
CA GLU A 56 13.88 -16.41 -13.75
C GLU A 56 14.50 -17.81 -13.75
N ARG A 57 14.38 -18.58 -12.67
CA ARG A 57 14.85 -19.98 -12.64
C ARG A 57 14.17 -20.86 -13.68
N THR A 58 12.87 -20.66 -13.92
CA THR A 58 12.08 -21.57 -14.79
C THR A 58 12.17 -21.17 -16.26
N HIS A 59 12.27 -19.87 -16.56
CA HIS A 59 12.12 -19.34 -17.92
C HIS A 59 13.32 -18.51 -18.41
N GLY A 60 14.26 -18.14 -17.53
CA GLY A 60 15.43 -17.33 -17.87
C GLY A 60 16.33 -17.99 -18.91
N ALA A 61 16.67 -19.27 -18.73
CA ALA A 61 17.52 -20.01 -19.67
C ALA A 61 16.91 -20.12 -21.09
N SER A 62 15.58 -20.08 -21.19
CA SER A 62 14.86 -20.14 -22.48
C SER A 62 14.69 -18.78 -23.14
N GLY A 63 15.08 -17.69 -22.48
CA GLY A 63 14.84 -16.31 -22.95
C GLY A 63 13.38 -15.86 -22.92
N ARG A 64 12.44 -16.70 -22.46
CA ARG A 64 11.01 -16.37 -22.35
C ARG A 64 10.68 -15.38 -21.23
N PHE A 65 11.63 -15.17 -20.31
CA PHE A 65 11.51 -14.19 -19.24
C PHE A 65 12.88 -13.56 -18.98
N THR A 66 12.92 -12.23 -19.00
CA THR A 66 14.15 -11.45 -18.79
C THR A 66 13.85 -10.28 -17.87
N ILE A 67 14.69 -10.09 -16.85
CA ILE A 67 14.65 -8.91 -15.97
C ILE A 67 15.78 -7.97 -16.39
N ARG A 68 15.45 -6.69 -16.62
CA ARG A 68 16.43 -5.62 -16.81
C ARG A 68 16.35 -4.67 -15.61
N SER A 69 17.26 -4.82 -14.66
CA SER A 69 17.38 -3.92 -13.50
C SER A 69 18.17 -2.66 -13.83
N GLN A 70 18.12 -1.64 -12.96
CA GLN A 70 18.86 -0.38 -13.14
C GLN A 70 18.51 0.33 -14.46
N VAL A 71 17.25 0.23 -14.88
CA VAL A 71 16.72 0.84 -16.09
C VAL A 71 15.49 1.66 -15.75
N ALA A 72 15.51 2.94 -16.13
CA ALA A 72 14.40 3.86 -15.95
C ALA A 72 13.57 3.95 -17.24
N VAL A 73 12.34 3.46 -17.22
CA VAL A 73 11.37 3.66 -18.30
C VAL A 73 10.84 5.10 -18.23
N GLN A 74 11.02 5.86 -19.31
CA GLN A 74 10.65 7.27 -19.36
C GLN A 74 9.27 7.50 -19.96
N ARG A 75 8.95 6.77 -21.03
CA ARG A 75 7.69 6.89 -21.77
C ARG A 75 7.42 5.66 -22.63
N ILE A 76 6.17 5.48 -23.02
CA ILE A 76 5.74 4.59 -24.09
C ILE A 76 5.92 5.32 -25.43
N VAL A 77 6.44 4.60 -26.42
CA VAL A 77 6.53 5.07 -27.80
C VAL A 77 5.23 4.69 -28.50
N VAL A 78 4.42 5.70 -28.82
CA VAL A 78 3.13 5.51 -29.51
C VAL A 78 3.38 5.31 -30.99
N GLY A 79 2.84 4.23 -31.57
CA GLY A 79 2.89 3.95 -33.00
C GLY A 79 1.77 4.67 -33.77
N PRO A 80 1.62 4.39 -35.07
CA PRO A 80 0.46 4.86 -35.83
C PRO A 80 -0.85 4.26 -35.30
N GLY A 81 -1.94 5.03 -35.33
CA GLY A 81 -3.26 4.59 -34.85
C GLY A 81 -3.36 4.46 -33.33
N HIS A 82 -3.99 3.39 -32.84
CA HIS A 82 -4.24 3.13 -31.42
C HIS A 82 -3.26 2.14 -30.78
N THR A 83 -2.14 1.83 -31.44
CA THR A 83 -1.18 0.81 -30.99
C THR A 83 0.14 1.43 -30.53
N ALA A 84 0.63 1.04 -29.35
CA ALA A 84 1.98 1.38 -28.89
C ALA A 84 3.02 0.46 -29.53
N ARG A 85 4.18 1.03 -29.88
CA ARG A 85 5.29 0.32 -30.52
C ARG A 85 6.27 -0.29 -29.51
N GLY A 86 6.44 0.35 -28.36
CA GLY A 86 7.47 -0.04 -27.41
C GLY A 86 7.63 0.93 -26.24
N VAL A 87 8.71 0.78 -25.48
CA VAL A 87 9.05 1.64 -24.34
C VAL A 87 10.42 2.28 -24.54
N ALA A 88 10.50 3.59 -24.30
CA ALA A 88 11.77 4.30 -24.25
C ALA A 88 12.29 4.25 -22.81
N TYR A 89 13.51 3.74 -22.64
CA TYR A 89 14.15 3.57 -21.35
C TYR A 89 15.60 4.07 -21.37
N ARG A 90 16.12 4.35 -20.18
CA ARG A 90 17.50 4.77 -19.98
C ARG A 90 18.15 3.96 -18.85
N PRO A 91 19.30 3.31 -19.07
CA PRO A 91 20.07 2.73 -17.97
C PRO A 91 20.49 3.80 -16.95
N VAL A 92 20.53 3.44 -15.66
CA VAL A 92 20.93 4.37 -14.60
C VAL A 92 22.43 4.67 -14.73
N GLY A 93 22.78 5.95 -14.81
CA GLY A 93 24.16 6.41 -15.01
C GLY A 93 24.56 6.60 -16.47
N GLU A 94 23.68 6.25 -17.41
CA GLU A 94 23.87 6.49 -18.84
C GLU A 94 22.96 7.63 -19.32
N ASP A 95 23.38 8.30 -20.39
CA ASP A 95 22.62 9.39 -21.00
C ASP A 95 21.74 8.92 -22.17
N ASP A 96 22.11 7.81 -22.81
CA ASP A 96 21.46 7.32 -24.02
C ASP A 96 20.10 6.66 -23.72
N VAL A 97 19.08 7.13 -24.44
CA VAL A 97 17.73 6.57 -24.39
C VAL A 97 17.57 5.53 -25.50
N THR A 98 17.25 4.30 -25.10
CA THR A 98 16.99 3.18 -26.01
C THR A 98 15.50 2.87 -26.09
N VAL A 99 15.02 2.44 -27.26
CA VAL A 99 13.65 1.94 -27.43
C VAL A 99 13.67 0.42 -27.45
N LEU A 100 12.84 -0.19 -26.59
CA LEU A 100 12.51 -1.61 -26.64
C LEU A 100 11.15 -1.77 -27.31
N ASP A 101 11.12 -2.36 -28.51
CA ASP A 101 9.89 -2.68 -29.22
C ASP A 101 9.12 -3.79 -28.47
N ALA A 102 7.79 -3.71 -28.45
CA ALA A 102 6.92 -4.65 -27.75
C ALA A 102 5.51 -4.68 -28.38
N ASP A 103 4.96 -5.89 -28.56
CA ASP A 103 3.60 -6.08 -29.09
C ASP A 103 2.51 -5.76 -28.05
N LEU A 104 2.83 -5.90 -26.76
CA LEU A 104 1.94 -5.64 -25.64
C LEU A 104 2.71 -5.05 -24.46
N ILE A 105 2.15 -4.02 -23.83
CA ILE A 105 2.80 -3.26 -22.76
C ILE A 105 1.90 -3.25 -21.52
N ILE A 106 2.43 -3.68 -20.38
CA ILE A 106 1.78 -3.59 -19.07
C ILE A 106 2.58 -2.64 -18.18
N VAL A 107 1.99 -1.50 -17.81
CA VAL A 107 2.61 -0.54 -16.88
C VAL A 107 2.27 -0.92 -15.45
N ALA A 108 3.27 -1.34 -14.67
CA ALA A 108 3.12 -1.78 -13.28
C ALA A 108 3.95 -0.93 -12.30
N ALA A 109 4.03 0.38 -12.53
CA ALA A 109 4.93 1.30 -11.83
C ALA A 109 4.29 2.01 -10.60
N GLY A 110 3.24 1.41 -10.03
CA GLY A 110 2.51 1.99 -8.88
C GLY A 110 1.76 3.28 -9.20
N ALA A 111 1.14 3.90 -8.20
CA ALA A 111 0.28 5.07 -8.40
C ALA A 111 1.02 6.40 -8.63
N ILE A 112 2.35 6.44 -8.50
CA ILE A 112 3.12 7.67 -8.71
C ILE A 112 3.77 7.68 -10.09
N GLU A 113 4.49 6.62 -10.46
CA GLU A 113 5.26 6.61 -11.72
C GLU A 113 4.42 6.21 -12.93
N THR A 114 3.41 5.35 -12.77
CA THR A 114 2.47 4.99 -13.85
C THR A 114 1.85 6.22 -14.54
N PRO A 115 1.19 7.17 -13.84
CA PRO A 115 0.61 8.33 -14.51
C PRO A 115 1.67 9.20 -15.17
N LYS A 116 2.88 9.30 -14.61
CA LYS A 116 3.98 10.07 -15.22
C LYS A 116 4.44 9.46 -16.54
N ILE A 117 4.59 8.13 -16.60
CA ILE A 117 4.93 7.41 -17.83
C ILE A 117 3.86 7.71 -18.90
N LEU A 118 2.57 7.62 -18.55
CA LEU A 118 1.47 7.92 -19.48
C LEU A 118 1.46 9.39 -19.94
N LEU A 119 1.64 10.34 -19.01
CA LEU A 119 1.73 11.79 -19.32
C LEU A 119 2.93 12.13 -20.20
N ALA A 120 4.05 11.44 -20.03
CA ALA A 120 5.26 11.60 -20.85
C ALA A 120 5.13 10.94 -22.24
N SER A 121 4.16 10.04 -22.41
CA SER A 121 3.91 9.30 -23.66
C SER A 121 3.10 10.12 -24.66
N LYS A 122 3.65 11.26 -25.07
CA LYS A 122 3.02 12.19 -26.02
C LYS A 122 3.25 11.78 -27.48
N SER A 123 2.27 12.06 -28.32
CA SER A 123 2.35 11.92 -29.78
C SER A 123 1.46 12.98 -30.45
N SER A 124 1.43 13.02 -31.79
CA SER A 124 0.46 13.84 -32.53
C SER A 124 -0.99 13.45 -32.25
N LEU A 125 -1.26 12.17 -31.95
CA LEU A 125 -2.60 11.66 -31.61
C LEU A 125 -2.95 11.85 -30.13
N THR A 126 -1.93 11.92 -29.26
CA THR A 126 -2.08 12.02 -27.80
C THR A 126 -1.22 13.16 -27.23
N PRO A 127 -1.48 14.43 -27.61
CA PRO A 127 -0.63 15.56 -27.21
C PRO A 127 -0.59 15.79 -25.69
N ALA A 128 -1.64 15.38 -24.98
CA ALA A 128 -1.74 15.45 -23.52
C ALA A 128 -1.16 14.22 -22.78
N GLY A 129 -0.60 13.25 -23.51
CA GLY A 129 -0.16 11.96 -22.99
C GLY A 129 -1.14 10.81 -23.31
N LEU A 130 -0.63 9.59 -23.30
CA LEU A 130 -1.38 8.38 -23.66
C LEU A 130 -2.50 8.12 -22.65
N GLY A 131 -3.73 7.89 -23.13
CA GLY A 131 -4.90 7.69 -22.28
C GLY A 131 -5.41 8.95 -21.57
N ASN A 132 -4.88 10.13 -21.89
CA ASN A 132 -5.19 11.38 -21.19
C ASN A 132 -6.10 12.35 -21.97
N ALA A 133 -6.88 11.85 -22.93
CA ALA A 133 -7.79 12.69 -23.73
C ALA A 133 -8.83 13.44 -22.89
N SER A 134 -9.29 12.82 -21.78
CA SER A 134 -10.23 13.40 -20.81
C SER A 134 -9.54 14.09 -19.62
N GLY A 135 -8.20 14.16 -19.61
CA GLY A 135 -7.44 14.82 -18.55
C GLY A 135 -7.45 14.09 -17.21
N HIS A 136 -7.74 12.78 -17.17
CA HIS A 136 -7.83 12.01 -15.93
C HIS A 136 -6.52 11.36 -15.47
N VAL A 137 -5.51 11.24 -16.33
CA VAL A 137 -4.22 10.65 -15.94
C VAL A 137 -3.57 11.51 -14.88
N GLY A 138 -3.20 10.87 -13.76
CA GLY A 138 -2.60 11.51 -12.61
C GLY A 138 -3.59 12.05 -11.58
N ARG A 139 -4.87 12.22 -11.93
CA ARG A 139 -5.89 12.79 -11.02
C ARG A 139 -6.46 11.75 -10.06
N HIS A 140 -7.20 12.21 -9.07
CA HIS A 140 -7.84 11.36 -8.04
C HIS A 140 -6.83 10.63 -7.17
N PHE A 141 -5.61 11.18 -7.04
CA PHE A 141 -4.55 10.61 -6.21
C PHE A 141 -5.04 10.44 -4.77
N LYS A 142 -4.97 9.21 -4.27
CA LYS A 142 -5.33 8.88 -2.88
C LYS A 142 -4.12 8.40 -2.13
N ILE A 143 -4.12 8.70 -0.84
CA ILE A 143 -3.28 8.03 0.15
C ILE A 143 -4.19 7.19 1.06
N HIS A 144 -3.62 6.63 2.12
CA HIS A 144 -4.40 5.88 3.10
C HIS A 144 -4.19 6.54 4.47
N PRO A 145 -5.06 7.49 4.85
CA PRO A 145 -4.91 8.23 6.10
C PRO A 145 -4.93 7.28 7.29
N MET A 146 -3.93 7.42 8.16
CA MET A 146 -3.73 6.52 9.30
C MET A 146 -4.02 7.26 10.60
N LEU A 147 -5.00 6.77 11.34
CA LEU A 147 -5.40 7.22 12.66
C LEU A 147 -4.57 6.52 13.74
N HIS A 148 -4.35 7.23 14.85
CA HIS A 148 -3.82 6.63 16.07
C HIS A 148 -4.57 7.10 17.32
N VAL A 149 -4.62 6.22 18.32
CA VAL A 149 -4.95 6.55 19.69
C VAL A 149 -3.97 5.83 20.60
N ASP A 150 -3.27 6.60 21.43
CA ASP A 150 -2.31 6.11 22.42
C ASP A 150 -2.94 6.17 23.80
N ALA A 151 -2.88 5.07 24.54
CA ALA A 151 -3.34 5.01 25.93
C ALA A 151 -2.28 4.41 26.86
N ARG A 152 -2.15 5.02 28.04
CA ARG A 152 -1.27 4.56 29.12
C ARG A 152 -1.99 3.57 30.01
N PHE A 153 -1.34 2.45 30.31
CA PHE A 153 -1.82 1.43 31.25
C PHE A 153 -0.90 1.41 32.48
N ARG A 154 -1.49 1.18 33.66
CA ARG A 154 -0.74 1.19 34.94
C ARG A 154 0.23 0.02 35.10
N GLY A 155 0.02 -1.07 34.36
CA GLY A 155 0.90 -2.24 34.37
C GLY A 155 0.88 -2.97 33.04
N ASN A 156 1.79 -3.92 32.90
CA ASN A 156 1.94 -4.77 31.72
C ASN A 156 1.81 -6.25 32.10
N PRO A 157 0.61 -6.70 32.52
CA PRO A 157 0.42 -8.08 33.00
C PRO A 157 0.67 -9.14 31.92
N MET A 158 0.58 -8.75 30.65
CA MET A 158 0.82 -9.61 29.50
C MET A 158 2.26 -9.56 28.98
N ARG A 159 3.15 -8.78 29.63
CA ARG A 159 4.57 -8.62 29.26
C ARG A 159 4.74 -8.32 27.77
N VAL A 160 3.90 -7.43 27.25
CA VAL A 160 3.95 -7.00 25.86
C VAL A 160 5.23 -6.18 25.66
N LEU A 161 6.07 -6.59 24.71
CA LEU A 161 7.35 -5.97 24.36
C LEU A 161 7.36 -5.55 22.90
N GLN A 162 8.36 -4.74 22.52
CA GLN A 162 8.48 -4.22 21.16
C GLN A 162 8.63 -5.34 20.09
N GLU A 163 9.17 -6.50 20.45
CA GLU A 163 9.36 -7.65 19.54
C GLU A 163 8.03 -8.35 19.21
N LEU A 164 7.00 -8.15 20.05
CA LEU A 164 5.63 -8.64 19.86
C LEU A 164 4.73 -7.58 19.19
N ASP A 165 5.32 -6.50 18.69
CA ASP A 165 4.63 -5.42 17.99
C ASP A 165 4.30 -5.79 16.53
N PHE A 166 3.37 -6.73 16.36
CA PHE A 166 2.78 -6.99 15.06
C PHE A 166 1.25 -7.01 15.15
N PRO A 167 0.53 -6.33 14.24
CA PRO A 167 -0.92 -6.34 14.23
C PRO A 167 -1.44 -7.75 13.86
N THR A 168 -1.96 -8.45 14.85
CA THR A 168 -2.59 -9.77 14.70
C THR A 168 -4.11 -9.71 14.81
N LEU A 169 -4.63 -8.55 15.18
CA LEU A 169 -6.04 -8.24 15.35
C LEU A 169 -6.48 -7.24 14.28
N ALA A 170 -7.68 -7.42 13.73
CA ALA A 170 -8.34 -6.49 12.85
C ALA A 170 -9.76 -6.20 13.33
N SER A 171 -10.16 -4.93 13.37
CA SER A 171 -11.56 -4.54 13.56
C SER A 171 -12.41 -5.06 12.39
N ARG A 172 -13.59 -5.62 12.68
CA ARG A 172 -14.59 -6.07 11.68
C ARG A 172 -15.92 -5.32 11.78
N HIS A 173 -16.04 -4.46 12.78
CA HIS A 173 -17.27 -3.72 13.08
C HIS A 173 -17.69 -2.76 11.95
N PHE A 174 -16.73 -2.22 11.21
CA PHE A 174 -16.98 -1.25 10.15
C PHE A 174 -17.18 -1.88 8.77
N ASP A 175 -17.42 -3.19 8.69
CA ASP A 175 -17.62 -3.94 7.44
C ASP A 175 -19.07 -3.86 6.92
N THR A 176 -19.71 -2.70 7.04
CA THR A 176 -21.07 -2.48 6.52
C THR A 176 -21.06 -1.49 5.36
N GLU A 177 -22.03 -1.57 4.45
CA GLU A 177 -22.18 -0.59 3.37
C GLU A 177 -22.33 0.84 3.90
N ARG A 178 -22.97 1.00 5.06
CA ARG A 178 -23.10 2.31 5.71
C ARG A 178 -21.74 2.86 6.12
N GLU A 179 -20.95 2.07 6.82
CA GLU A 179 -19.60 2.49 7.24
C GLU A 179 -18.68 2.72 6.04
N GLN A 180 -18.84 1.93 4.97
CA GLN A 180 -18.14 2.15 3.71
C GLN A 180 -18.48 3.49 3.06
N ARG A 181 -19.75 3.92 3.07
CA ARG A 181 -20.13 5.26 2.57
C ARG A 181 -19.59 6.40 3.41
N ASP A 182 -19.45 6.18 4.72
CA ASP A 182 -19.05 7.22 5.67
C ASP A 182 -17.53 7.33 5.87
N GLY A 183 -16.73 6.48 5.21
CA GLY A 183 -15.29 6.37 5.45
C GLY A 183 -15.00 5.23 6.42
N LYS A 184 -14.94 4.01 5.89
CA LYS A 184 -14.72 2.79 6.66
C LYS A 184 -13.40 2.87 7.43
N LEU A 185 -13.36 2.29 8.62
CA LEU A 185 -12.16 2.14 9.43
C LEU A 185 -11.73 0.67 9.48
N LEU A 186 -10.44 0.42 9.32
CA LEU A 186 -9.80 -0.83 9.71
C LEU A 186 -8.68 -0.51 10.68
N PHE A 187 -8.82 -0.88 11.94
CA PHE A 187 -7.76 -0.73 12.93
C PHE A 187 -7.28 -2.06 13.49
N GLY A 188 -6.08 -2.03 14.04
CA GLY A 188 -5.50 -3.09 14.84
C GLY A 188 -4.68 -2.51 15.98
N ARG A 189 -4.16 -3.40 16.82
CA ARG A 189 -3.22 -3.03 17.87
C ARG A 189 -1.81 -2.88 17.29
N THR A 190 -1.15 -1.81 17.69
CA THR A 190 0.30 -1.60 17.56
C THR A 190 0.84 -1.27 18.95
N SER A 191 1.85 -1.99 19.43
CA SER A 191 2.47 -1.73 20.73
C SER A 191 3.47 -0.60 20.65
N ARG A 192 3.46 0.27 21.66
CA ARG A 192 4.57 1.19 21.91
C ARG A 192 4.83 1.21 23.39
N MET A 193 6.00 0.74 23.80
CA MET A 193 6.54 0.84 25.15
C MET A 193 6.11 -0.25 26.13
N PRO A 194 7.02 -0.71 27.01
CA PRO A 194 8.36 -0.16 27.21
C PRO A 194 9.32 -0.61 26.10
N GLN A 195 10.00 0.34 25.44
CA GLN A 195 11.12 0.05 24.54
C GLN A 195 12.33 -0.18 25.42
N LEU A 196 12.60 -1.45 25.72
CA LEU A 196 13.70 -1.84 26.61
C LEU A 196 14.80 -2.47 25.77
N ASP A 197 16.01 -1.96 25.92
CA ASP A 197 17.22 -2.64 25.46
C ASP A 197 17.59 -3.73 26.47
N ILE A 198 16.87 -4.87 26.40
CA ILE A 198 17.08 -5.99 27.32
C ILE A 198 18.51 -6.53 27.20
N GLU A 199 19.04 -6.60 25.98
CA GLU A 199 20.40 -7.06 25.72
C GLU A 199 21.43 -6.14 26.38
N GLY A 200 21.32 -4.82 26.16
CA GLY A 200 22.17 -3.83 26.81
C GLY A 200 22.07 -3.90 28.35
N MET A 201 20.86 -4.04 28.89
CA MET A 201 20.68 -4.21 30.34
C MET A 201 21.37 -5.45 30.89
N MET A 202 21.32 -6.57 30.17
CA MET A 202 22.03 -7.80 30.55
C MET A 202 23.54 -7.60 30.47
N ALA A 203 24.04 -6.95 29.42
CA ALA A 203 25.46 -6.63 29.26
C ALA A 203 25.99 -5.71 30.38
N ASP A 204 25.15 -4.78 30.85
CA ASP A 204 25.44 -3.89 31.99
C ASP A 204 25.33 -4.59 33.36
N GLY A 205 25.03 -5.90 33.40
CA GLY A 205 24.96 -6.69 34.63
C GLY A 205 23.67 -6.50 35.44
N ARG A 206 22.59 -5.98 34.83
CA ARG A 206 21.27 -5.87 35.49
C ARG A 206 20.74 -7.26 35.82
N SER A 207 20.17 -7.41 37.01
CA SER A 207 19.63 -8.71 37.41
C SER A 207 18.37 -9.04 36.61
N ALA A 208 18.09 -10.33 36.40
CA ALA A 208 16.86 -10.78 35.77
C ALA A 208 15.61 -10.24 36.49
N ARG A 209 15.66 -10.08 37.82
CA ARG A 209 14.58 -9.52 38.63
C ARG A 209 14.31 -8.04 38.30
N ASP A 210 15.37 -7.26 38.10
CA ASP A 210 15.24 -5.82 37.79
C ASP A 210 14.67 -5.63 36.38
N ILE A 211 15.13 -6.43 35.41
CA ILE A 211 14.59 -6.45 34.05
C ILE A 211 13.11 -6.86 34.10
N ASP A 212 12.76 -7.91 34.84
CA ASP A 212 11.38 -8.39 34.99
C ASP A 212 10.43 -7.32 35.55
N ALA A 213 10.90 -6.55 36.54
CA ALA A 213 10.16 -5.44 37.11
C ALA A 213 9.89 -4.33 36.09
N LEU A 214 10.89 -3.99 35.26
CA LEU A 214 10.77 -3.00 34.19
C LEU A 214 9.84 -3.45 33.06
N VAL A 215 9.86 -4.74 32.71
CA VAL A 215 8.96 -5.29 31.69
C VAL A 215 7.50 -5.23 32.16
N SER A 216 7.26 -5.45 33.45
CA SER A 216 5.92 -5.58 34.03
C SER A 216 5.30 -4.23 34.45
N GLN A 217 6.07 -3.14 34.42
CA GLN A 217 5.61 -1.79 34.78
C GLN A 217 4.56 -1.24 33.80
N GLY A 218 4.13 0.01 34.00
CA GLY A 218 3.21 0.67 33.09
C GLY A 218 3.68 0.66 31.63
N MET A 219 2.74 0.53 30.71
CA MET A 219 2.99 0.48 29.27
C MET A 219 2.11 1.48 28.53
N THR A 220 2.45 1.76 27.28
CA THR A 220 1.55 2.46 26.36
C THR A 220 1.08 1.47 25.29
N LEU A 221 -0.17 1.60 24.88
CA LEU A 221 -0.73 0.79 23.79
C LEU A 221 -1.34 1.74 22.77
N THR A 222 -1.10 1.47 21.50
CA THR A 222 -1.63 2.25 20.39
C THR A 222 -2.65 1.42 19.61
N LEU A 223 -3.83 1.96 19.38
CA LEU A 223 -4.66 1.50 18.25
C LEU A 223 -4.28 2.32 17.03
N SER A 224 -3.87 1.65 15.97
CA SER A 224 -3.59 2.28 14.67
C SER A 224 -4.56 1.73 13.64
N GLY A 225 -5.11 2.59 12.79
CA GLY A 225 -6.02 2.13 11.75
C GLY A 225 -6.05 3.04 10.55
N PHE A 226 -6.44 2.47 9.42
CA PHE A 226 -6.63 3.23 8.20
C PHE A 226 -8.10 3.56 8.00
N ILE A 227 -8.36 4.79 7.59
CA ILE A 227 -9.69 5.23 7.18
C ILE A 227 -9.74 5.32 5.65
N GLU A 228 -10.84 4.89 5.05
CA GLU A 228 -11.07 5.05 3.62
C GLU A 228 -11.12 6.54 3.25
N GLU A 229 -10.36 6.90 2.22
CA GLU A 229 -10.34 8.23 1.61
C GLU A 229 -11.17 8.23 0.32
N PHE A 230 -12.04 9.23 0.18
CA PHE A 230 -12.80 9.44 -1.05
C PHE A 230 -12.06 10.36 -2.02
N ALA A 231 -12.31 10.15 -3.31
CA ALA A 231 -11.54 10.81 -4.36
C ALA A 231 -11.78 12.32 -4.39
N SER A 232 -10.76 13.12 -4.12
CA SER A 232 -10.73 14.51 -4.55
C SER A 232 -10.15 14.62 -5.96
N ALA A 233 -10.90 15.20 -6.89
CA ALA A 233 -10.41 15.48 -8.24
C ALA A 233 -9.26 16.52 -8.27
N HIS A 234 -8.98 17.16 -7.13
CA HIS A 234 -7.91 18.14 -6.93
C HIS A 234 -6.60 17.51 -6.44
N SER A 235 -6.65 16.27 -5.92
CA SER A 235 -5.43 15.50 -5.62
C SER A 235 -4.90 14.88 -6.90
N ALA A 236 -3.63 15.12 -7.21
CA ALA A 236 -3.01 14.67 -8.44
C ALA A 236 -1.51 14.39 -8.31
N VAL A 237 -1.04 13.47 -9.15
CA VAL A 237 0.38 13.24 -9.44
C VAL A 237 0.65 13.63 -10.88
N GLY A 238 1.70 14.41 -11.10
CA GLY A 238 2.11 14.84 -12.43
C GLY A 238 3.63 14.96 -12.57
N ILE A 239 4.03 15.46 -13.73
CA ILE A 239 5.42 15.72 -14.08
C ILE A 239 5.79 17.13 -13.57
N ALA A 240 6.87 17.22 -12.79
CA ALA A 240 7.52 18.47 -12.42
C ALA A 240 8.71 18.74 -13.36
N ASP A 241 9.21 19.98 -13.33
CA ASP A 241 10.33 20.39 -14.16
C ASP A 241 11.63 19.69 -13.74
N GLY A 242 12.41 19.30 -14.75
CA GLY A 242 13.69 18.63 -14.57
C GLY A 242 13.61 17.11 -14.40
N MET A 243 14.78 16.49 -14.40
CA MET A 243 14.96 15.04 -14.28
C MET A 243 15.60 14.69 -12.93
N SER A 244 15.37 13.47 -12.46
CA SER A 244 16.14 12.86 -11.38
C SER A 244 17.46 12.32 -11.91
N SER A 245 18.40 12.04 -11.00
CA SER A 245 19.67 11.36 -11.31
C SER A 245 19.45 9.99 -12.00
N HIS A 246 18.31 9.35 -11.74
CA HIS A 246 17.93 8.07 -12.36
C HIS A 246 17.29 8.22 -13.75
N GLY A 247 17.10 9.44 -14.26
CA GLY A 247 16.52 9.64 -15.59
C GLY A 247 15.01 9.54 -15.66
N LEU A 248 14.33 9.63 -14.53
CA LEU A 248 12.88 9.81 -14.46
C LEU A 248 12.57 11.29 -14.28
N SER A 249 11.50 11.79 -14.90
CA SER A 249 11.03 13.15 -14.63
C SER A 249 10.74 13.35 -13.15
N ARG A 250 10.96 14.57 -12.64
CA ARG A 250 10.61 14.86 -11.24
C ARG A 250 9.10 14.76 -11.03
N THR A 251 8.69 14.46 -9.80
CA THR A 251 7.28 14.25 -9.44
C THR A 251 6.70 15.52 -8.85
N ARG A 252 5.58 15.99 -9.40
CA ARG A 252 4.71 16.98 -8.74
C ARG A 252 3.57 16.23 -8.05
N VAL A 253 3.40 16.43 -6.76
CA VAL A 253 2.25 15.92 -6.01
C VAL A 253 1.45 17.10 -5.51
N THR A 254 0.18 17.16 -5.90
CA THR A 254 -0.81 18.06 -5.32
C THR A 254 -1.77 17.21 -4.51
N TYR A 255 -1.94 17.54 -3.23
CA TYR A 255 -2.82 16.77 -2.35
C TYR A 255 -3.79 17.71 -1.65
N ALA A 256 -5.07 17.50 -1.90
CA ALA A 256 -6.13 18.28 -1.27
C ALA A 256 -6.31 17.84 0.20
N PRO A 257 -6.80 18.74 1.08
CA PRO A 257 -7.20 18.36 2.43
C PRO A 257 -8.24 17.23 2.42
N LEU A 258 -8.18 16.38 3.44
CA LEU A 258 -9.14 15.30 3.65
C LEU A 258 -10.55 15.87 3.88
N ASP A 259 -11.55 15.30 3.20
CA ASP A 259 -12.96 15.69 3.29
C ASP A 259 -13.74 14.92 4.36
N ASN A 260 -13.22 13.79 4.84
CA ASN A 260 -13.84 12.89 5.82
C ASN A 260 -13.60 13.27 7.30
N THR A 261 -13.49 14.56 7.61
CA THR A 261 -13.12 15.05 8.96
C THR A 261 -14.08 14.63 10.08
N LEU A 262 -15.39 14.53 9.80
CA LEU A 262 -16.38 14.05 10.77
C LEU A 262 -16.19 12.56 11.08
N ALA A 263 -15.94 11.75 10.05
CA ALA A 263 -15.69 10.32 10.19
C ALA A 263 -14.40 10.07 10.99
N ILE A 264 -13.34 10.84 10.71
CA ILE A 264 -12.09 10.81 11.48
C ILE A 264 -12.36 11.05 12.97
N ARG A 265 -13.12 12.10 13.32
CA ARG A 265 -13.45 12.41 14.73
C ARG A 265 -14.25 11.28 15.40
N ARG A 266 -15.24 10.73 14.70
CA ARG A 266 -16.06 9.59 15.17
C ARG A 266 -15.20 8.36 15.46
N HIS A 267 -14.29 8.04 14.55
CA HIS A 267 -13.41 6.88 14.63
C HIS A 267 -12.38 7.03 15.75
N LEU A 268 -11.73 8.19 15.88
CA LEU A 268 -10.82 8.49 16.99
C LEU A 268 -11.52 8.41 18.36
N ALA A 269 -12.76 8.90 18.46
CA ALA A 269 -13.56 8.77 19.68
C ALA A 269 -13.89 7.31 20.01
N THR A 270 -14.19 6.49 18.99
CA THR A 270 -14.47 5.07 19.18
C THR A 270 -13.24 4.28 19.59
N MET A 271 -12.09 4.50 18.93
CA MET A 271 -10.81 3.90 19.30
C MET A 271 -10.40 4.28 20.73
N GLY A 272 -10.61 5.54 21.14
CA GLY A 272 -10.38 5.99 22.52
C GLY A 272 -11.23 5.26 23.55
N ARG A 273 -12.54 5.17 23.32
CA ARG A 273 -13.45 4.43 24.22
C ARG A 273 -13.05 2.98 24.38
N ILE A 274 -12.55 2.32 23.33
CA ILE A 274 -12.07 0.93 23.39
C ILE A 274 -10.90 0.81 24.37
N LEU A 275 -9.91 1.70 24.28
CA LEU A 275 -8.76 1.68 25.19
C LEU A 275 -9.14 2.06 26.62
N GLU A 276 -10.07 3.01 26.81
CA GLU A 276 -10.62 3.35 28.12
C GLU A 276 -11.37 2.17 28.75
N ALA A 277 -12.19 1.46 27.97
CA ALA A 277 -12.89 0.25 28.40
C ALA A 277 -11.92 -0.89 28.75
N ALA A 278 -10.75 -0.93 28.12
CA ALA A 278 -9.65 -1.83 28.46
C ALA A 278 -8.89 -1.43 29.75
N GLY A 279 -9.17 -0.26 30.33
CA GLY A 279 -8.51 0.25 31.53
C GLY A 279 -7.29 1.16 31.25
N GLY A 280 -7.13 1.61 30.01
CA GLY A 280 -6.12 2.59 29.63
C GLY A 280 -6.61 4.04 29.81
N GLU A 281 -5.67 4.95 30.02
CA GLU A 281 -5.88 6.39 30.01
C GLU A 281 -5.42 6.94 28.65
N VAL A 282 -6.32 7.49 27.83
CA VAL A 282 -5.95 8.06 26.53
C VAL A 282 -5.07 9.30 26.75
N ILE A 283 -3.87 9.28 26.16
CA ILE A 283 -2.86 10.33 26.31
C ILE A 283 -2.60 11.10 25.00
N ASP A 284 -2.86 10.49 23.85
CA ASP A 284 -2.74 11.14 22.54
C ASP A 284 -3.69 10.50 21.53
N LYS A 285 -4.13 11.27 20.53
CA LYS A 285 -4.90 10.76 19.39
C LYS A 285 -4.84 11.72 18.20
N GLY A 286 -4.82 11.18 16.99
CA GLY A 286 -4.85 12.02 15.80
C GLY A 286 -4.62 11.26 14.51
N LEU A 287 -4.17 12.02 13.51
CA LEU A 287 -3.64 11.49 12.26
C LEU A 287 -2.13 11.40 12.39
N TYR A 288 -1.55 10.30 11.90
CA TYR A 288 -0.13 10.29 11.61
C TYR A 288 0.20 11.28 10.49
N GLN A 289 1.47 11.68 10.42
CA GLN A 289 1.99 12.37 9.24
C GLN A 289 1.66 11.54 7.99
N GLN A 290 1.13 12.21 6.95
CA GLN A 290 0.64 11.53 5.76
C GLN A 290 1.74 10.69 5.12
N ARG A 291 1.41 9.42 4.88
CA ARG A 291 2.31 8.41 4.32
C ARG A 291 1.91 8.09 2.90
N ILE A 292 2.88 7.68 2.09
CA ILE A 292 2.70 7.33 0.67
C ILE A 292 2.94 5.83 0.40
N ASP A 293 2.90 5.01 1.45
CA ASP A 293 3.05 3.55 1.34
C ASP A 293 1.83 2.88 0.69
N HIS A 294 0.65 3.51 0.79
CA HIS A 294 -0.57 3.09 0.12
C HIS A 294 -1.09 4.23 -0.76
N THR A 295 -0.68 4.26 -2.02
CA THR A 295 -1.14 5.24 -3.00
C THR A 295 -1.96 4.57 -4.09
N ALA A 296 -2.98 5.26 -4.61
CA ALA A 296 -3.90 4.67 -5.58
C ALA A 296 -4.54 5.68 -6.54
N SER A 297 -5.33 5.15 -7.48
CA SER A 297 -6.36 5.85 -8.26
C SER A 297 -5.92 6.83 -9.35
N THR A 298 -4.62 7.04 -9.54
CA THR A 298 -4.09 7.99 -10.55
C THR A 298 -4.30 7.57 -12.01
N THR A 299 -4.74 6.35 -12.27
CA THR A 299 -5.18 5.89 -13.60
C THR A 299 -6.42 5.03 -13.46
N ARG A 300 -7.40 5.50 -12.69
CA ARG A 300 -8.56 4.71 -12.26
C ARG A 300 -9.31 4.02 -13.40
N MET A 301 -9.79 2.82 -13.08
CA MET A 301 -10.75 2.07 -13.88
C MET A 301 -12.07 2.83 -14.01
N SER A 302 -12.68 2.73 -15.18
CA SER A 302 -13.94 3.40 -15.52
C SER A 302 -14.62 2.66 -16.68
N LYS A 303 -15.96 2.76 -16.75
CA LYS A 303 -16.72 2.26 -17.91
C LYS A 303 -16.59 3.15 -19.15
N ASP A 304 -16.18 4.40 -18.96
CA ASP A 304 -16.11 5.43 -20.01
C ASP A 304 -14.81 6.22 -19.88
N ALA A 305 -14.13 6.42 -21.01
CA ALA A 305 -12.92 7.23 -21.14
C ALA A 305 -13.09 8.68 -20.67
N ALA A 306 -14.31 9.21 -20.68
CA ALA A 306 -14.63 10.54 -20.18
C ALA A 306 -14.44 10.71 -18.67
N VAL A 307 -14.41 9.61 -17.89
CA VAL A 307 -14.35 9.67 -16.42
C VAL A 307 -13.22 8.82 -15.80
N GLY A 308 -12.34 8.22 -16.58
CA GLY A 308 -11.18 7.50 -16.09
C GLY A 308 -10.17 7.18 -17.18
N VAL A 309 -9.21 6.29 -16.88
CA VAL A 309 -8.04 6.06 -17.74
C VAL A 309 -8.02 4.66 -18.34
N VAL A 310 -8.48 3.66 -17.59
CA VAL A 310 -8.54 2.28 -18.07
C VAL A 310 -9.96 1.71 -18.03
N ASP A 311 -10.23 0.75 -18.90
CA ASP A 311 -11.46 -0.04 -18.91
C ASP A 311 -11.45 -1.14 -17.82
N SER A 312 -12.51 -1.95 -17.77
CA SER A 312 -12.62 -3.05 -16.80
C SER A 312 -11.56 -4.13 -16.97
N ASP A 313 -10.93 -4.25 -18.14
CA ASP A 313 -9.82 -5.17 -18.40
C ASP A 313 -8.46 -4.52 -18.24
N LEU A 314 -8.43 -3.33 -17.63
CA LEU A 314 -7.23 -2.54 -17.33
C LEU A 314 -6.51 -2.01 -18.58
N ARG A 315 -7.15 -2.08 -19.74
CA ARG A 315 -6.62 -1.51 -20.97
C ARG A 315 -6.80 0.00 -20.94
N VAL A 316 -5.77 0.73 -21.33
CA VAL A 316 -5.83 2.19 -21.44
C VAL A 316 -6.82 2.56 -22.54
N HIS A 317 -7.78 3.43 -22.21
CA HIS A 317 -8.78 3.90 -23.16
C HIS A 317 -8.12 4.54 -24.39
N GLY A 318 -8.62 4.20 -25.57
CA GLY A 318 -8.07 4.67 -26.85
C GLY A 318 -6.77 3.96 -27.27
N THR A 319 -6.44 2.81 -26.66
CA THR A 319 -5.30 1.97 -27.06
C THR A 319 -5.70 0.51 -27.27
N ASP A 320 -4.95 -0.21 -28.10
CA ASP A 320 -5.22 -1.61 -28.41
C ASP A 320 -4.41 -2.60 -27.55
N ASN A 321 -3.21 -2.19 -27.13
CA ASN A 321 -2.19 -3.07 -26.55
C ASN A 321 -1.49 -2.51 -25.29
N VAL A 322 -1.99 -1.42 -24.69
CA VAL A 322 -1.42 -0.85 -23.47
C VAL A 322 -2.35 -1.07 -22.29
N TYR A 323 -1.82 -1.65 -21.22
CA TYR A 323 -2.52 -1.96 -19.98
C TYR A 323 -1.82 -1.35 -18.78
N VAL A 324 -2.57 -1.15 -17.70
CA VAL A 324 -2.00 -0.71 -16.42
C VAL A 324 -2.35 -1.74 -15.35
N CYS A 325 -1.35 -2.27 -14.65
CA CYS A 325 -1.56 -3.20 -13.55
C CYS A 325 -0.88 -2.68 -12.28
N SER A 326 -1.56 -1.76 -11.59
CA SER A 326 -1.07 -1.17 -10.34
C SER A 326 -2.24 -0.66 -9.49
N THR A 327 -2.01 -0.29 -8.23
CA THR A 327 -3.03 0.36 -7.39
C THR A 327 -3.57 1.67 -8.00
N SER A 328 -2.87 2.25 -8.98
CA SER A 328 -3.33 3.38 -9.77
C SER A 328 -4.68 3.14 -10.45
N VAL A 329 -5.02 1.88 -10.78
CA VAL A 329 -6.29 1.54 -11.46
C VAL A 329 -7.48 1.47 -10.51
N PHE A 330 -7.26 1.51 -9.20
CA PHE A 330 -8.37 1.34 -8.26
C PHE A 330 -9.26 2.59 -8.26
N PRO A 331 -10.58 2.48 -8.45
CA PRO A 331 -11.48 3.62 -8.32
C PRO A 331 -11.48 4.21 -6.89
N THR A 332 -11.37 3.34 -5.88
CA THR A 332 -11.29 3.65 -4.45
C THR A 332 -10.18 2.83 -3.79
N ILE A 333 -9.60 3.31 -2.68
CA ILE A 333 -8.49 2.62 -2.01
C ILE A 333 -8.93 1.73 -0.82
N SER A 334 -10.22 1.75 -0.44
CA SER A 334 -10.74 1.07 0.77
C SER A 334 -10.08 1.58 2.05
N ALA A 335 -10.46 1.00 3.19
CA ALA A 335 -9.77 1.10 4.49
C ALA A 335 -8.73 -0.01 4.70
N THR A 336 -8.60 -0.93 3.74
CA THR A 336 -7.76 -2.14 3.84
C THR A 336 -6.49 -1.97 3.02
N PRO A 337 -5.31 -2.46 3.46
CA PRO A 337 -4.10 -2.45 2.65
C PRO A 337 -4.34 -3.03 1.23
N PRO A 338 -3.92 -2.32 0.16
CA PRO A 338 -4.41 -2.57 -1.20
C PRO A 338 -3.78 -3.76 -1.93
N THR A 339 -2.68 -4.33 -1.41
CA THR A 339 -1.85 -5.28 -2.16
C THR A 339 -2.56 -6.60 -2.49
N LEU A 340 -3.47 -7.08 -1.63
CA LEU A 340 -4.24 -8.29 -1.91
C LEU A 340 -5.17 -8.09 -3.12
N THR A 341 -5.87 -6.96 -3.16
CA THR A 341 -6.68 -6.56 -4.30
C THR A 341 -5.82 -6.39 -5.56
N LEU A 342 -4.60 -5.86 -5.43
CA LEU A 342 -3.69 -5.72 -6.56
C LEU A 342 -3.30 -7.09 -7.13
N ALA A 343 -3.01 -8.06 -6.27
CA ALA A 343 -2.72 -9.43 -6.70
C ALA A 343 -3.91 -10.05 -7.45
N ALA A 344 -5.13 -9.89 -6.93
CA ALA A 344 -6.34 -10.37 -7.61
C ALA A 344 -6.54 -9.71 -8.99
N VAL A 345 -6.34 -8.40 -9.08
CA VAL A 345 -6.41 -7.63 -10.34
C VAL A 345 -5.33 -8.07 -11.33
N ALA A 346 -4.11 -8.34 -10.86
CA ALA A 346 -3.01 -8.83 -11.69
C ALA A 346 -3.27 -10.23 -12.25
N LEU A 347 -3.76 -11.16 -11.42
CA LEU A 347 -4.13 -12.51 -11.85
C LEU A 347 -5.25 -12.47 -12.91
N ARG A 348 -6.29 -11.66 -12.68
CA ARG A 348 -7.39 -11.47 -13.63
C ARG A 348 -6.90 -10.92 -14.97
N LEU A 349 -5.98 -9.94 -14.96
CA LEU A 349 -5.37 -9.43 -16.20
C LEU A 349 -4.57 -10.53 -16.91
N GLY A 350 -3.80 -11.32 -16.16
CA GLY A 350 -3.05 -12.45 -16.70
C GLY A 350 -3.96 -13.44 -17.44
N ASP A 351 -5.08 -13.82 -16.84
CA ASP A 351 -6.06 -14.72 -17.46
C ASP A 351 -6.69 -14.12 -18.73
N HIS A 352 -7.08 -12.84 -18.66
CA HIS A 352 -7.64 -12.11 -19.81
C HIS A 352 -6.65 -12.07 -20.99
N LEU A 353 -5.40 -11.70 -20.73
CA LEU A 353 -4.36 -11.61 -21.76
C LEU A 353 -3.99 -13.00 -22.31
N ALA A 354 -3.89 -14.02 -21.46
CA ALA A 354 -3.62 -15.38 -21.91
C ALA A 354 -4.74 -15.93 -22.81
N ALA A 355 -6.01 -15.60 -22.52
CA ALA A 355 -7.12 -15.94 -23.41
C ALA A 355 -7.04 -15.18 -24.74
N ARG A 356 -6.75 -13.87 -24.70
CA ARG A 356 -6.64 -13.02 -25.90
C ARG A 356 -5.49 -13.43 -26.82
N LEU A 357 -4.33 -13.84 -26.28
CA LEU A 357 -3.14 -14.20 -27.06
C LEU A 357 -3.18 -15.63 -27.64
N ARG A 358 -4.15 -16.46 -27.23
CA ARG A 358 -4.36 -17.80 -27.80
C ARG A 358 -5.28 -17.80 -29.03
N ASN A 359 -6.02 -16.72 -29.24
CA ASN A 359 -6.98 -16.54 -30.33
C ASN A 359 -6.38 -15.69 -31.45
#